data_AF-A0A2E3ZHY6-F1
#
_entry.id   AF-A0A2E3ZHY6-F1
#
_cell.length_a   1.000
_cell.length_b   1.000
_cell.length_c   1.000
_cell.angle_alpha   90.00
_cell.angle_beta   90.00
_cell.angle_gamma   90.00
#
_symmetry.space_group_name_H-M   'P 1'
#
loop_
_entity.id
_entity.type
_entity.pdbx_description
1 polymer ?
#
loop_
_entity_poly.entity_id
_entity_poly.type
_entity_poly.pdbx_seq_one_letter_code
_entity_poly.pdbx_strand_id
1 'polypeptide(L)'
;MDNDVEPTKIRLEEEGDHIVALTDGVSIVGLVSNDVICIDNEGNESWRVNAAGGVDILAHTPDKTRFLVIDGIRQATLFDSQGVTQTKQSRGETCIAALRDDGGAFAIADDEGTIHLIDASGENIATIGPRTEQSDRITQMTFKPDGILVVSSECIGLTDSETPQTVIQCFSESGQLIHTTEIDSPATSLFGTLTGVLAGLENGDVIEYQVGSDEGIKWAQLGYEIKDVRVHDDDLLIGAWFHLRRFMAPMEEAWAVEHPGLIDRTVSDIGGRLIAISGDNRNDYTRINRIDLYDPDAERIEVDDSDIDGMLDEDPDLFGGALSGTGSMDIADALESTSVASSEEFEEIEDILTHEEMEEYAHSATTDVQLEDLLSDLEDEVGVEKEEVNEGSDENELLENIIDEDVFSAQPPIVDSGEDREVEPTDDGTVTVTLDGRSSQSVDGSIVRWEWRDEEGRPIGDTPAIKVRLKSGHHSFTLTAETDRGTAASDTVTIHVLGEDNDDDVLDLLDNNSEG
;
A
#
# COMPACT_ATOMS: atom_id res chain seq x y z
N MET A 1 4.24 -14.62 36.70
CA MET A 1 3.39 -15.76 36.37
C MET A 1 3.01 -15.56 34.93
N ASP A 2 3.99 -15.91 34.10
CA ASP A 2 3.92 -16.40 32.74
C ASP A 2 2.51 -16.80 32.31
N ASN A 3 1.93 -15.97 31.46
CA ASN A 3 1.10 -16.47 30.39
C ASN A 3 1.80 -15.99 29.11
N ASP A 4 2.90 -16.65 28.75
CA ASP A 4 3.38 -16.68 27.36
C ASP A 4 2.30 -17.41 26.56
N VAL A 5 1.26 -16.68 26.19
CA VAL A 5 0.31 -17.13 25.20
C VAL A 5 1.02 -16.96 23.87
N GLU A 6 1.56 -18.06 23.33
CA GLU A 6 1.99 -18.05 21.94
C GLU A 6 0.84 -17.51 21.07
N PRO A 7 1.08 -16.54 20.18
CA PRO A 7 0.05 -16.02 19.31
C PRO A 7 -0.52 -17.17 18.48
N THR A 8 -1.85 -17.33 18.51
CA THR A 8 -2.54 -18.34 17.70
C THR A 8 -2.28 -18.03 16.23
N LYS A 9 -1.44 -18.83 15.58
CA LYS A 9 -1.16 -18.71 14.14
C LYS A 9 -2.24 -19.44 13.37
N ILE A 10 -3.08 -18.69 12.67
CA ILE A 10 -4.12 -19.23 11.80
C ILE A 10 -3.59 -19.15 10.37
N ARG A 11 -3.53 -20.30 9.69
CA ARG A 11 -3.12 -20.36 8.29
C ARG A 11 -4.36 -20.16 7.42
N LEU A 12 -4.35 -19.09 6.62
CA LEU A 12 -5.36 -18.85 5.59
C LEU A 12 -5.08 -19.69 4.34
N GLU A 13 -6.11 -19.90 3.52
CA GLU A 13 -5.98 -20.61 2.24
C GLU A 13 -5.18 -19.82 1.20
N GLU A 14 -5.20 -18.49 1.33
CA GLU A 14 -4.53 -17.51 0.48
C GLU A 14 -4.17 -16.27 1.33
N GLU A 15 -3.40 -15.36 0.74
CA GLU A 15 -3.16 -14.02 1.27
C GLU A 15 -4.47 -13.23 1.43
N GLY A 16 -4.61 -12.59 2.60
CA GLY A 16 -5.70 -11.67 2.89
C GLY A 16 -5.16 -10.24 2.89
N ASP A 17 -5.85 -9.34 2.17
CA ASP A 17 -5.47 -7.92 2.06
C ASP A 17 -6.29 -7.04 3.02
N HIS A 18 -7.53 -7.45 3.30
CA HIS A 18 -8.43 -6.72 4.19
C HIS A 18 -8.73 -7.53 5.44
N ILE A 19 -8.67 -6.91 6.62
CA ILE A 19 -9.07 -7.53 7.88
C ILE A 19 -9.98 -6.62 8.71
N VAL A 20 -11.06 -7.19 9.23
CA VAL A 20 -11.96 -6.51 10.16
C VAL A 20 -12.18 -7.40 11.38
N ALA A 21 -11.62 -7.01 12.52
CA ALA A 21 -11.84 -7.70 13.79
C ALA A 21 -13.26 -7.45 14.31
N LEU A 22 -14.01 -8.49 14.63
CA LEU A 22 -15.32 -8.45 15.29
C LEU A 22 -15.15 -8.70 16.81
N THR A 23 -16.24 -9.09 17.48
CA THR A 23 -16.23 -9.45 18.90
C THR A 23 -15.80 -10.91 19.10
N ASP A 24 -15.34 -11.24 20.31
CA ASP A 24 -15.01 -12.60 20.74
C ASP A 24 -13.93 -13.33 19.90
N GLY A 25 -13.04 -12.57 19.24
CA GLY A 25 -11.94 -13.11 18.45
C GLY A 25 -12.34 -13.58 17.05
N VAL A 26 -13.56 -13.25 16.60
CA VAL A 26 -14.01 -13.48 15.23
C VAL A 26 -13.45 -12.37 14.34
N SER A 27 -12.99 -12.70 13.14
CA SER A 27 -12.49 -11.73 12.16
C SER A 27 -13.06 -11.99 10.78
N ILE A 28 -13.31 -10.93 10.02
CA ILE A 28 -13.63 -11.00 8.60
C ILE A 28 -12.35 -10.69 7.83
N VAL A 29 -12.03 -11.51 6.83
CA VAL A 29 -10.86 -11.36 5.98
C VAL A 29 -11.30 -11.30 4.52
N GLY A 30 -10.85 -10.30 3.79
CA GLY A 30 -10.97 -10.23 2.33
C GLY A 30 -9.72 -10.80 1.68
N LEU A 31 -9.89 -11.84 0.85
CA LEU A 31 -8.79 -12.52 0.18
C LEU A 31 -8.42 -11.82 -1.14
N VAL A 32 -7.13 -11.86 -1.48
CA VAL A 32 -6.58 -11.14 -2.66
C VAL A 32 -7.19 -11.63 -3.97
N SER A 33 -7.31 -12.94 -4.19
CA SER A 33 -7.84 -13.51 -5.44
C SER A 33 -9.24 -14.12 -5.29
N ASN A 34 -9.77 -14.11 -4.07
CA ASN A 34 -10.91 -14.94 -3.67
C ASN A 34 -11.97 -14.14 -2.87
N ASP A 35 -12.75 -14.88 -2.10
CA ASP A 35 -13.94 -14.43 -1.40
C ASP A 35 -13.64 -13.65 -0.10
N VAL A 36 -14.69 -13.07 0.48
CA VAL A 36 -14.66 -12.63 1.88
C VAL A 36 -14.96 -13.83 2.77
N ILE A 37 -14.08 -14.12 3.72
CA ILE A 37 -14.26 -15.20 4.71
C ILE A 37 -14.42 -14.63 6.11
N CYS A 38 -15.13 -15.36 6.96
CA CYS A 38 -15.19 -15.09 8.39
C CYS A 38 -14.56 -16.24 9.14
N ILE A 39 -13.58 -15.92 9.98
CA ILE A 39 -12.82 -16.86 10.79
C ILE A 39 -13.18 -16.67 12.26
N ASP A 40 -13.38 -17.78 12.97
CA ASP A 40 -13.56 -17.75 14.43
C ASP A 40 -12.21 -17.61 15.16
N ASN A 41 -12.26 -17.55 16.49
CA ASN A 41 -11.09 -17.42 17.35
C ASN A 41 -10.17 -18.66 17.36
N GLU A 42 -10.63 -19.78 16.82
CA GLU A 42 -9.86 -21.02 16.62
C GLU A 42 -9.29 -21.10 15.20
N GLY A 43 -9.62 -20.14 14.32
CA GLY A 43 -9.19 -20.09 12.93
C GLY A 43 -10.03 -20.90 11.96
N ASN A 44 -11.20 -21.40 12.38
CA ASN A 44 -12.10 -22.10 11.49
C ASN A 44 -12.96 -21.11 10.70
N GLU A 45 -13.18 -21.39 9.41
CA GLU A 45 -14.12 -20.66 8.58
C GLU A 45 -15.57 -20.87 9.09
N SER A 46 -16.20 -19.78 9.52
CA SER A 46 -17.60 -19.74 9.95
C SER A 46 -18.55 -19.59 8.77
N TRP A 47 -18.22 -18.71 7.84
CA TRP A 47 -19.00 -18.44 6.62
C TRP A 47 -18.14 -17.73 5.58
N ARG A 48 -18.68 -17.67 4.35
CA ARG A 48 -18.04 -17.06 3.18
C ARG A 48 -19.04 -16.31 2.32
N VAL A 49 -18.62 -15.15 1.82
CA VAL A 49 -19.37 -14.33 0.87
C VAL A 49 -18.57 -14.24 -0.42
N ASN A 50 -19.20 -14.67 -1.52
CA ASN A 50 -18.52 -14.70 -2.81
C ASN A 50 -18.14 -13.29 -3.29
N ALA A 51 -16.85 -13.10 -3.56
CA ALA A 51 -16.26 -11.91 -4.16
C ALA A 51 -15.40 -12.38 -5.34
N ALA A 52 -15.93 -12.25 -6.55
CA ALA A 52 -15.30 -12.84 -7.72
C ALA A 52 -14.06 -12.03 -8.13
N GLY A 53 -12.92 -12.70 -8.24
CA GLY A 53 -11.67 -12.08 -8.67
C GLY A 53 -10.95 -11.30 -7.56
N GLY A 54 -11.30 -11.51 -6.30
CA GLY A 54 -10.67 -10.83 -5.17
C GLY A 54 -11.56 -9.79 -4.51
N VAL A 55 -11.08 -9.28 -3.38
CA VAL A 55 -11.69 -8.20 -2.63
C VAL A 55 -10.89 -6.92 -2.87
N ASP A 56 -11.45 -5.98 -3.62
CA ASP A 56 -10.82 -4.69 -3.93
C ASP A 56 -11.11 -3.64 -2.84
N ILE A 57 -12.34 -3.66 -2.31
CA ILE A 57 -12.79 -2.74 -1.26
C ILE A 57 -13.63 -3.53 -0.26
N LEU A 58 -13.31 -3.40 1.03
CA LEU A 58 -14.12 -3.90 2.13
C LEU A 58 -14.45 -2.76 3.11
N ALA A 59 -15.65 -2.20 2.97
CA ALA A 59 -16.18 -1.18 3.89
C ALA A 59 -17.12 -1.80 4.92
N HIS A 60 -17.24 -1.18 6.10
CA HIS A 60 -18.09 -1.68 7.18
C HIS A 60 -18.71 -0.54 8.00
N THR A 61 -19.84 -0.81 8.64
CA THR A 61 -20.41 0.12 9.62
C THR A 61 -19.54 0.20 10.88
N PRO A 62 -19.57 1.31 11.64
CA PRO A 62 -18.82 1.42 12.89
C PRO A 62 -19.16 0.33 13.92
N ASP A 63 -20.43 -0.10 13.96
CA ASP A 63 -20.90 -1.18 14.83
C ASP A 63 -20.58 -2.59 14.30
N LYS A 64 -19.96 -2.69 13.11
CA LYS A 64 -19.54 -3.93 12.44
C LYS A 64 -20.69 -4.92 12.22
N THR A 65 -21.89 -4.40 11.96
CA THR A 65 -23.09 -5.22 11.68
C THR A 65 -23.40 -5.38 10.19
N ARG A 66 -22.82 -4.51 9.34
CA ARG A 66 -22.99 -4.49 7.88
C ARG A 66 -21.66 -4.25 7.20
N PHE A 67 -21.51 -4.86 6.03
CA PHE A 67 -20.29 -4.85 5.23
C PHE A 67 -20.65 -4.69 3.77
N LEU A 68 -19.86 -3.90 3.06
CA LEU A 68 -19.96 -3.67 1.64
C LEU A 68 -18.64 -4.09 1.01
N VAL A 69 -18.71 -5.06 0.09
CA VAL A 69 -17.56 -5.48 -0.70
C VAL A 69 -17.71 -5.04 -2.15
N ILE A 70 -16.63 -4.52 -2.73
CA ILE A 70 -16.45 -4.47 -4.19
C ILE A 70 -15.46 -5.57 -4.56
N ASP A 71 -15.88 -6.47 -5.44
CA ASP A 71 -15.03 -7.55 -5.91
C ASP A 71 -14.22 -7.19 -7.17
N GLY A 72 -13.25 -8.02 -7.54
CA GLY A 72 -12.37 -7.80 -8.70
C GLY A 72 -13.09 -7.78 -10.06
N ILE A 73 -14.35 -8.22 -10.12
CA ILE A 73 -15.23 -8.03 -11.30
C ILE A 73 -16.12 -6.78 -11.21
N ARG A 74 -15.82 -5.87 -10.26
CA ARG A 74 -16.49 -4.58 -10.03
C ARG A 74 -17.96 -4.69 -9.60
N GLN A 75 -18.35 -5.78 -8.93
CA GLN A 75 -19.68 -5.95 -8.33
C GLN A 75 -19.68 -5.53 -6.86
N ALA A 76 -20.66 -4.70 -6.49
CA ALA A 76 -20.92 -4.33 -5.10
C ALA A 76 -21.85 -5.34 -4.43
N THR A 77 -21.45 -5.91 -3.31
CA THR A 77 -22.27 -6.83 -2.50
C THR A 77 -22.38 -6.30 -1.06
N LEU A 78 -23.61 -6.03 -0.61
CA LEU A 78 -23.90 -5.69 0.78
C LEU A 78 -24.31 -6.97 1.54
N PHE A 79 -23.71 -7.21 2.69
CA PHE A 79 -23.99 -8.37 3.55
C PHE A 79 -23.95 -7.99 5.04
N ASP A 80 -24.53 -8.84 5.89
CA ASP A 80 -24.48 -8.67 7.34
C ASP A 80 -23.34 -9.44 8.02
N SER A 81 -23.15 -9.20 9.31
CA SER A 81 -22.16 -9.92 10.15
C SER A 81 -22.26 -11.45 10.18
N GLN A 82 -23.33 -12.04 9.63
CA GLN A 82 -23.51 -13.50 9.52
C GLN A 82 -23.23 -14.00 8.09
N GLY A 83 -22.68 -13.15 7.22
CA GLY A 83 -22.40 -13.47 5.82
C GLY A 83 -23.65 -13.52 4.94
N VAL A 84 -24.80 -13.03 5.41
CA VAL A 84 -26.04 -13.07 4.63
C VAL A 84 -26.07 -11.88 3.68
N THR A 85 -26.00 -12.16 2.37
CA THR A 85 -26.14 -11.15 1.33
C THR A 85 -27.53 -10.51 1.35
N GLN A 86 -27.55 -9.17 1.36
CA GLN A 86 -28.76 -8.35 1.33
C GLN A 86 -29.06 -7.88 -0.09
N THR A 87 -28.05 -7.35 -0.77
CA THR A 87 -28.18 -6.86 -2.13
C THR A 87 -26.86 -6.99 -2.91
N LYS A 88 -26.98 -7.10 -4.23
CA LYS A 88 -25.87 -7.11 -5.18
C LYS A 88 -26.16 -6.08 -6.26
N GLN A 89 -25.17 -5.26 -6.61
CA GLN A 89 -25.29 -4.21 -7.61
C GLN A 89 -24.11 -4.28 -8.58
N SER A 90 -24.40 -4.13 -9.86
CA SER A 90 -23.39 -4.00 -10.92
C SER A 90 -23.81 -2.81 -11.77
N ARG A 91 -23.08 -1.70 -11.64
CA ARG A 91 -23.35 -0.42 -12.33
C ARG A 91 -22.03 0.16 -12.78
N GLY A 92 -21.78 0.09 -14.10
CA GLY A 92 -20.50 0.48 -14.68
C GLY A 92 -19.33 -0.34 -14.15
N GLU A 93 -18.12 0.17 -14.36
CA GLU A 93 -16.92 -0.34 -13.69
C GLU A 93 -16.79 0.36 -12.33
N THR A 94 -17.46 -0.20 -11.31
CA THR A 94 -17.48 0.38 -9.97
C THR A 94 -16.07 0.45 -9.37
N CYS A 95 -15.55 1.67 -9.20
CA CYS A 95 -14.18 1.93 -8.77
C CYS A 95 -14.07 2.35 -7.30
N ILE A 96 -15.10 3.02 -6.75
CA ILE A 96 -15.13 3.54 -5.38
C ILE A 96 -16.47 3.25 -4.73
N ALA A 97 -16.45 2.96 -3.44
CA ALA A 97 -17.65 2.74 -2.66
C ALA A 97 -17.57 3.36 -1.26
N ALA A 98 -18.71 3.79 -0.73
CA ALA A 98 -18.85 4.23 0.65
C ALA A 98 -20.11 3.62 1.27
N LEU A 99 -20.00 3.13 2.50
CA LEU A 99 -21.13 2.60 3.28
C LEU A 99 -21.52 3.63 4.35
N ARG A 100 -22.81 3.93 4.46
CA ARG A 100 -23.30 4.86 5.49
C ARG A 100 -23.25 4.20 6.87
N ASP A 101 -22.94 4.97 7.90
CA ASP A 101 -22.74 4.47 9.28
C ASP A 101 -23.92 3.67 9.85
N ASP A 102 -25.15 3.96 9.41
CA ASP A 102 -26.36 3.24 9.82
C ASP A 102 -26.59 1.93 9.04
N GLY A 103 -25.77 1.66 8.01
CA GLY A 103 -25.90 0.53 7.10
C GLY A 103 -27.16 0.56 6.23
N GLY A 104 -27.91 1.67 6.22
CA GLY A 104 -29.19 1.82 5.54
C GLY A 104 -29.07 2.24 4.08
N ALA A 105 -27.91 2.75 3.67
CA ALA A 105 -27.60 3.13 2.30
C ALA A 105 -26.09 3.04 2.03
N PHE A 106 -25.73 2.99 0.75
CA PHE A 106 -24.35 3.04 0.29
C PHE A 106 -24.27 3.78 -1.05
N ALA A 107 -23.10 4.30 -1.36
CA ALA A 107 -22.79 4.94 -2.63
C ALA A 107 -21.74 4.11 -3.38
N ILE A 108 -21.91 3.99 -4.69
CA ILE A 108 -20.91 3.43 -5.60
C ILE A 108 -20.67 4.42 -6.74
N ALA A 109 -19.41 4.58 -7.15
CA ALA A 109 -19.02 5.39 -8.29
C ALA A 109 -18.39 4.51 -9.37
N ASP A 110 -18.66 4.81 -10.63
CA ASP A 110 -17.99 4.19 -11.77
C ASP A 110 -16.81 5.03 -12.31
N ASP A 111 -16.08 4.47 -13.26
CA ASP A 111 -14.95 5.09 -13.97
C ASP A 111 -15.35 6.29 -14.85
N GLU A 112 -16.64 6.45 -15.16
CA GLU A 112 -17.19 7.62 -15.85
C GLU A 112 -17.60 8.75 -14.87
N GLY A 113 -17.38 8.58 -13.57
CA GLY A 113 -17.71 9.58 -12.57
C GLY A 113 -19.19 9.65 -12.19
N THR A 114 -19.98 8.66 -12.61
CA THR A 114 -21.39 8.54 -12.21
C THR A 114 -21.47 7.88 -10.84
N ILE A 115 -22.19 8.53 -9.93
CA ILE A 115 -22.40 8.03 -8.57
C ILE A 115 -23.84 7.55 -8.43
N HIS A 116 -24.00 6.34 -7.93
CA HIS A 116 -25.27 5.74 -7.56
C HIS A 116 -25.41 5.69 -6.05
N LEU A 117 -26.40 6.41 -5.52
CA LEU A 117 -26.80 6.31 -4.13
C LEU A 117 -27.93 5.28 -4.02
N ILE A 118 -27.70 4.22 -3.24
CA ILE A 118 -28.52 3.00 -3.21
C ILE A 118 -28.90 2.70 -1.77
N ASP A 119 -30.16 2.33 -1.54
CA ASP A 119 -30.58 1.88 -0.21
C ASP A 119 -30.14 0.43 0.08
N ALA A 120 -30.23 0.01 1.34
CA ALA A 120 -29.85 -1.35 1.74
C ALA A 120 -30.67 -2.47 1.06
N SER A 121 -31.84 -2.15 0.48
CA SER A 121 -32.64 -3.10 -0.30
C SER A 121 -32.16 -3.25 -1.75
N GLY A 122 -31.27 -2.36 -2.20
CA GLY A 122 -30.78 -2.29 -3.57
C GLY A 122 -31.57 -1.34 -4.48
N GLU A 123 -32.51 -0.56 -3.94
CA GLU A 123 -33.25 0.44 -4.71
C GLU A 123 -32.40 1.72 -4.87
N ASN A 124 -32.41 2.29 -6.08
CA ASN A 124 -31.65 3.49 -6.39
C ASN A 124 -32.36 4.72 -5.81
N ILE A 125 -31.74 5.36 -4.82
CA ILE A 125 -32.21 6.62 -4.22
C ILE A 125 -31.97 7.77 -5.20
N ALA A 126 -30.74 7.87 -5.73
CA ALA A 126 -30.35 8.93 -6.65
C ALA A 126 -29.22 8.47 -7.57
N THR A 127 -29.13 9.12 -8.74
CA THR A 127 -27.98 9.01 -9.64
C THR A 127 -27.44 10.41 -9.86
N ILE A 128 -26.16 10.60 -9.56
CA ILE A 128 -25.45 11.87 -9.68
C ILE A 128 -24.47 11.68 -10.85
N GLY A 129 -24.59 12.53 -11.88
CA GLY A 129 -23.67 12.49 -13.01
C GLY A 129 -22.39 13.29 -12.76
N PRO A 130 -21.38 13.14 -13.63
CA PRO A 130 -20.15 13.93 -13.57
C PRO A 130 -20.45 15.43 -13.74
N ARG A 131 -19.52 16.28 -13.30
CA ARG A 131 -19.64 17.74 -13.44
C ARG A 131 -19.45 18.19 -14.88
N THR A 132 -18.67 17.45 -15.66
CA THR A 132 -18.34 17.78 -17.05
C THR A 132 -18.86 16.73 -18.05
N GLU A 133 -18.82 17.07 -19.35
CA GLU A 133 -19.12 16.11 -20.42
C GLU A 133 -18.00 15.07 -20.65
N GLN A 134 -16.79 15.32 -20.12
CA GLN A 134 -15.60 14.48 -20.32
C GLN A 134 -15.38 13.46 -19.20
N SER A 135 -16.41 13.20 -18.39
CA SER A 135 -16.36 12.49 -17.10
C SER A 135 -15.51 13.17 -16.03
N ASP A 136 -15.73 12.73 -14.80
CA ASP A 136 -14.96 13.16 -13.64
C ASP A 136 -14.35 11.91 -13.00
N ARG A 137 -13.09 11.97 -12.60
CA ARG A 137 -12.50 10.95 -11.75
C ARG A 137 -12.97 11.20 -10.32
N ILE A 138 -13.78 10.30 -9.77
CA ILE A 138 -14.03 10.29 -8.32
C ILE A 138 -12.75 9.78 -7.66
N THR A 139 -12.24 10.53 -6.69
CA THR A 139 -10.98 10.18 -6.01
C THR A 139 -11.25 9.56 -4.65
N GLN A 140 -12.28 10.03 -3.96
CA GLN A 140 -12.69 9.47 -2.68
C GLN A 140 -14.17 9.76 -2.37
N MET A 141 -14.83 8.87 -1.63
CA MET A 141 -16.19 9.07 -1.10
C MET A 141 -16.27 8.67 0.37
N THR A 142 -17.05 9.41 1.15
CA THR A 142 -17.37 9.04 2.54
C THR A 142 -18.74 9.56 2.94
N PHE A 143 -19.34 8.95 3.96
CA PHE A 143 -20.53 9.50 4.59
C PHE A 143 -20.15 10.24 5.86
N LYS A 144 -20.81 11.36 6.10
CA LYS A 144 -20.87 11.97 7.43
C LYS A 144 -21.79 11.14 8.33
N PRO A 145 -21.62 11.23 9.67
CA PRO A 145 -22.51 10.56 10.62
C PRO A 145 -23.99 10.97 10.52
N ASP A 146 -24.28 12.15 9.95
CA ASP A 146 -25.64 12.64 9.70
C ASP A 146 -26.21 12.21 8.33
N GLY A 147 -25.49 11.35 7.58
CA GLY A 147 -25.94 10.74 6.33
C GLY A 147 -25.67 11.56 5.07
N ILE A 148 -25.04 12.72 5.18
CA ILE A 148 -24.56 13.49 4.02
C ILE A 148 -23.44 12.70 3.33
N LEU A 149 -23.57 12.50 2.02
CA LEU A 149 -22.51 11.92 1.19
C LEU A 149 -21.52 13.02 0.81
N VAL A 150 -20.24 12.80 1.05
CA VAL A 150 -19.14 13.68 0.68
C VAL A 150 -18.30 12.99 -0.39
N VAL A 151 -18.03 13.70 -1.48
CA VAL A 151 -17.38 13.16 -2.68
C VAL A 151 -16.26 14.11 -3.06
N SER A 152 -15.04 13.61 -3.18
CA SER A 152 -13.97 14.32 -3.86
C SER A 152 -13.86 13.85 -5.30
N SER A 153 -13.73 14.80 -6.22
CA SER A 153 -13.62 14.51 -7.65
C SER A 153 -12.71 15.50 -8.36
N GLU A 154 -12.14 15.02 -9.45
CA GLU A 154 -11.25 15.74 -10.35
C GLU A 154 -11.82 15.65 -11.78
N CYS A 155 -11.92 16.78 -12.47
CA CYS A 155 -12.37 16.81 -13.86
C CYS A 155 -11.33 16.14 -14.76
N ILE A 156 -11.77 15.34 -15.73
CA ILE A 156 -10.85 14.85 -16.76
C ILE A 156 -10.74 15.91 -17.86
N GLY A 157 -9.52 16.37 -18.14
CA GLY A 157 -9.25 17.38 -19.17
C GLY A 157 -9.23 18.82 -18.65
N LEU A 158 -9.24 19.78 -19.58
CA LEU A 158 -9.17 21.20 -19.27
C LEU A 158 -10.55 21.75 -18.93
N THR A 159 -10.67 22.40 -17.77
CA THR A 159 -11.89 23.10 -17.37
C THR A 159 -11.93 24.56 -17.82
N ASP A 160 -13.12 25.15 -17.79
CA ASP A 160 -13.28 26.60 -17.91
C ASP A 160 -13.04 27.32 -16.57
N SER A 161 -13.06 28.65 -16.57
CA SER A 161 -12.82 29.44 -15.36
C SER A 161 -13.92 29.34 -14.30
N GLU A 162 -15.07 28.74 -14.61
CA GLU A 162 -16.21 28.60 -13.69
C GLU A 162 -16.28 27.20 -13.07
N THR A 163 -15.52 26.24 -13.62
CA THR A 163 -15.50 24.84 -13.18
C THR A 163 -14.15 24.53 -12.54
N PRO A 164 -14.08 24.46 -11.19
CA PRO A 164 -12.86 24.07 -10.53
C PRO A 164 -12.40 22.68 -10.94
N GLN A 165 -11.09 22.51 -11.15
CA GLN A 165 -10.49 21.24 -11.55
C GLN A 165 -10.80 20.14 -10.53
N THR A 166 -10.55 20.44 -9.27
CA THR A 166 -10.67 19.50 -8.15
C THR A 166 -11.57 20.09 -7.07
N VAL A 167 -12.51 19.29 -6.57
CA VAL A 167 -13.49 19.74 -5.59
C VAL A 167 -13.80 18.67 -4.55
N ILE A 168 -14.45 19.12 -3.48
CA ILE A 168 -15.29 18.32 -2.60
C ILE A 168 -16.75 18.75 -2.77
N GLN A 169 -17.63 17.80 -3.09
CA GLN A 169 -19.07 18.01 -3.18
C GLN A 169 -19.79 17.29 -2.04
N CYS A 170 -20.74 17.97 -1.41
CA CYS A 170 -21.61 17.42 -0.38
C CYS A 170 -23.01 17.21 -0.94
N PHE A 171 -23.56 16.01 -0.81
CA PHE A 171 -24.90 15.64 -1.26
C PHE A 171 -25.78 15.20 -0.09
N SER A 172 -27.05 15.60 -0.10
CA SER A 172 -28.03 15.15 0.87
C SER A 172 -28.31 13.65 0.76
N GLU A 173 -29.00 13.09 1.74
CA GLU A 173 -29.49 11.70 1.69
C GLU A 173 -30.39 11.40 0.48
N SER A 174 -30.94 12.42 -0.18
CA SER A 174 -31.73 12.27 -1.40
C SER A 174 -30.92 12.50 -2.68
N GLY A 175 -29.59 12.63 -2.58
CA GLY A 175 -28.68 12.91 -3.70
C GLY A 175 -28.74 14.35 -4.22
N GLN A 176 -29.28 15.31 -3.46
CA GLN A 176 -29.28 16.71 -3.87
C GLN A 176 -27.98 17.39 -3.47
N LEU A 177 -27.32 18.10 -4.39
CA LEU A 177 -26.13 18.89 -4.09
C LEU A 177 -26.45 19.96 -3.03
N ILE A 178 -25.67 19.94 -1.95
CA ILE A 178 -25.73 20.89 -0.82
C ILE A 178 -24.69 21.99 -1.05
N HIS A 179 -23.44 21.62 -1.32
CA HIS A 179 -22.31 22.54 -1.41
C HIS A 179 -21.17 21.93 -2.23
N THR A 180 -20.36 22.79 -2.84
CA THR A 180 -19.13 22.45 -3.55
C THR A 180 -18.03 23.34 -3.02
N THR A 181 -16.90 22.74 -2.66
CA THR A 181 -15.70 23.43 -2.18
C THR A 181 -14.55 23.11 -3.15
N GLU A 182 -13.86 24.12 -3.66
CA GLU A 182 -12.64 23.95 -4.46
C GLU A 182 -11.48 23.55 -3.56
N ILE A 183 -10.66 22.59 -4.01
CA ILE A 183 -9.48 22.12 -3.28
C ILE A 183 -8.26 22.16 -4.18
N ASP A 184 -7.08 22.41 -3.60
CA ASP A 184 -5.85 22.64 -4.35
C ASP A 184 -5.23 21.37 -4.93
N SER A 185 -5.61 20.20 -4.41
CA SER A 185 -5.06 18.90 -4.79
C SER A 185 -6.11 17.81 -4.54
N PRO A 186 -6.14 16.70 -5.33
CA PRO A 186 -7.05 15.59 -5.12
C PRO A 186 -7.02 15.04 -3.70
N ALA A 187 -8.20 14.78 -3.12
CA ALA A 187 -8.27 14.09 -1.85
C ALA A 187 -8.03 12.59 -2.05
N THR A 188 -7.09 12.06 -1.29
CA THR A 188 -6.72 10.63 -1.24
C THR A 188 -7.40 9.93 -0.07
N SER A 189 -7.70 10.67 1.00
CA SER A 189 -8.47 10.18 2.14
C SER A 189 -9.54 11.19 2.57
N LEU A 190 -10.72 10.68 2.97
CA LEU A 190 -11.81 11.49 3.51
C LEU A 190 -12.36 10.83 4.77
N PHE A 191 -12.54 11.63 5.82
CA PHE A 191 -13.19 11.20 7.06
C PHE A 191 -14.34 12.15 7.41
N GLY A 192 -15.57 11.63 7.44
CA GLY A 192 -16.76 12.41 7.77
C GLY A 192 -16.79 12.81 9.26
N THR A 193 -16.77 14.12 9.55
CA THR A 193 -16.91 14.63 10.92
C THR A 193 -18.35 15.04 11.20
N LEU A 194 -18.67 15.41 12.45
CA LEU A 194 -20.02 15.87 12.80
C LEU A 194 -20.41 17.16 12.06
N THR A 195 -19.44 18.04 11.80
CA THR A 195 -19.64 19.37 11.18
C THR A 195 -19.31 19.38 9.69
N GLY A 196 -18.48 18.44 9.23
CA GLY A 196 -17.73 18.59 8.01
C GLY A 196 -17.09 17.30 7.51
N VAL A 197 -15.92 17.44 6.92
CA VAL A 197 -15.06 16.37 6.47
C VAL A 197 -13.60 16.75 6.72
N LEU A 198 -12.79 15.79 7.14
CA LEU A 198 -11.33 15.89 7.08
C LEU A 198 -10.88 15.32 5.74
N ALA A 199 -10.11 16.10 5.00
CA ALA A 199 -9.55 15.70 3.72
C ALA A 199 -8.02 15.64 3.84
N GLY A 200 -7.46 14.45 3.61
CA GLY A 200 -6.04 14.28 3.32
C GLY A 200 -5.82 14.38 1.82
N LEU A 201 -4.88 15.23 1.41
CA LEU A 201 -4.65 15.56 0.01
C LEU A 201 -3.36 14.93 -0.52
N GLU A 202 -3.26 14.80 -1.84
CA GLU A 202 -2.08 14.23 -2.51
C GLU A 202 -0.82 15.09 -2.33
N ASN A 203 -0.97 16.40 -2.15
CA ASN A 203 0.13 17.33 -1.88
C ASN A 203 0.63 17.31 -0.41
N GLY A 204 0.05 16.47 0.46
CA GLY A 204 0.41 16.35 1.86
C GLY A 204 -0.24 17.34 2.83
N ASP A 205 -1.23 18.12 2.37
CA ASP A 205 -2.07 18.90 3.26
C ASP A 205 -3.17 18.03 3.90
N VAL A 206 -3.48 18.31 5.17
CA VAL A 206 -4.71 17.83 5.82
C VAL A 206 -5.57 19.03 6.19
N ILE A 207 -6.81 19.06 5.69
CA ILE A 207 -7.71 20.21 5.83
C ILE A 207 -9.09 19.73 6.32
N GLU A 208 -9.61 20.40 7.35
CA GLU A 208 -10.99 20.22 7.80
C GLU A 208 -11.91 21.23 7.10
N TYR A 209 -12.86 20.72 6.32
CA TYR A 209 -13.88 21.53 5.64
C TYR A 209 -15.23 21.39 6.32
N GLN A 210 -15.86 22.51 6.66
CA GLN A 210 -17.23 22.50 7.17
C GLN A 210 -18.23 22.43 6.02
N VAL A 211 -19.28 21.59 6.14
CA VAL A 211 -20.32 21.53 5.11
C VAL A 211 -21.00 22.90 4.96
N GLY A 212 -20.98 23.43 3.73
CA GLY A 212 -21.59 24.72 3.40
C GLY A 212 -20.66 25.93 3.59
N SER A 213 -19.37 25.69 3.84
CA SER A 213 -18.33 26.72 3.95
C SER A 213 -17.25 26.49 2.89
N ASP A 214 -16.77 27.59 2.29
CA ASP A 214 -15.60 27.56 1.40
C ASP A 214 -14.27 27.65 2.17
N GLU A 215 -14.32 28.03 3.45
CA GLU A 215 -13.13 28.09 4.32
C GLU A 215 -12.88 26.72 4.97
N GLY A 216 -11.62 26.27 4.92
CA GLY A 216 -11.11 25.08 5.60
C GLY A 216 -10.06 25.42 6.65
N ILE A 217 -9.97 24.59 7.69
CA ILE A 217 -8.93 24.69 8.73
C ILE A 217 -7.82 23.71 8.36
N LYS A 218 -6.65 24.24 7.97
CA LYS A 218 -5.49 23.39 7.67
C LYS A 218 -4.88 22.85 8.97
N TRP A 219 -4.89 21.54 9.12
CA TRP A 219 -4.42 20.82 10.29
C TRP A 219 -2.95 20.41 10.21
N ALA A 220 -2.48 19.99 9.03
CA ALA A 220 -1.10 19.58 8.81
C ALA A 220 -0.63 19.89 7.38
N GLN A 221 0.69 19.94 7.21
CA GLN A 221 1.38 20.04 5.92
C GLN A 221 2.63 19.16 5.99
N LEU A 222 2.57 17.98 5.36
CA LEU A 222 3.57 16.91 5.55
C LEU A 222 4.45 16.66 4.31
N GLY A 223 4.21 17.34 3.18
CA GLY A 223 5.00 17.23 1.96
C GLY A 223 4.85 15.93 1.17
N TYR A 224 4.18 14.91 1.73
CA TYR A 224 3.92 13.62 1.10
C TYR A 224 2.42 13.31 1.06
N GLU A 225 1.99 12.55 0.06
CA GLU A 225 0.62 12.08 -0.09
C GLU A 225 0.03 11.53 1.22
N ILE A 226 -1.09 12.08 1.65
CA ILE A 226 -1.78 11.60 2.85
C ILE A 226 -2.48 10.28 2.54
N LYS A 227 -2.16 9.22 3.28
CA LYS A 227 -2.72 7.89 3.05
C LYS A 227 -4.02 7.69 3.81
N ASP A 228 -4.07 8.15 5.05
CA ASP A 228 -5.30 8.11 5.85
C ASP A 228 -5.32 9.23 6.90
N VAL A 229 -6.54 9.62 7.29
CA VAL A 229 -6.80 10.61 8.35
C VAL A 229 -7.91 10.10 9.27
N ARG A 230 -7.65 10.10 10.58
CA ARG A 230 -8.59 9.61 11.59
C ARG A 230 -8.68 10.59 12.76
N VAL A 231 -9.87 10.68 13.36
CA VAL A 231 -10.08 11.43 14.60
C VAL A 231 -9.75 10.54 15.80
N HIS A 232 -9.02 11.08 16.77
CA HIS A 232 -8.75 10.47 18.07
C HIS A 232 -9.12 11.44 19.18
N ASP A 233 -10.27 11.23 19.83
CA ASP A 233 -10.87 12.19 20.76
C ASP A 233 -10.99 13.61 20.16
N ASP A 234 -10.18 14.55 20.62
CA ASP A 234 -10.12 15.94 20.13
C ASP A 234 -8.92 16.18 19.16
N ASP A 235 -8.10 15.16 18.93
CA ASP A 235 -6.88 15.19 18.14
C ASP A 235 -7.07 14.50 16.78
N LEU A 236 -6.09 14.66 15.89
CA LEU A 236 -6.01 13.95 14.61
C LEU A 236 -4.83 12.99 14.54
N LEU A 237 -5.04 11.87 13.86
CA LEU A 237 -4.02 10.92 13.47
C LEU A 237 -3.91 10.93 11.95
N ILE A 238 -2.70 11.08 11.45
CA ILE A 238 -2.41 11.26 10.03
C ILE A 238 -1.33 10.27 9.63
N GLY A 239 -1.65 9.36 8.72
CA GLY A 239 -0.70 8.44 8.11
C GLY A 239 -0.21 9.01 6.78
N ALA A 240 1.09 9.21 6.65
CA ALA A 240 1.72 9.65 5.41
C ALA A 240 3.15 9.10 5.33
N TRP A 241 3.54 8.59 4.14
CA TRP A 241 4.86 7.99 3.94
C TRP A 241 5.15 6.88 4.97
N PHE A 242 6.34 6.85 5.57
CA PHE A 242 6.68 5.95 6.68
C PHE A 242 6.16 6.42 8.06
N HIS A 243 5.36 7.49 8.17
CA HIS A 243 5.07 8.11 9.47
C HIS A 243 3.59 8.15 9.82
N LEU A 244 3.25 7.72 11.04
CA LEU A 244 2.00 8.06 11.70
C LEU A 244 2.26 9.24 12.63
N ARG A 245 1.46 10.30 12.47
CA ARG A 245 1.60 11.53 13.22
C ARG A 245 0.32 11.86 13.96
N ARG A 246 0.44 12.31 15.22
CA ARG A 246 -0.68 12.82 16.01
C ARG A 246 -0.61 14.34 16.06
N PHE A 247 -1.72 15.02 15.81
CA PHE A 247 -1.86 16.48 15.91
C PHE A 247 -2.90 16.83 16.97
N MET A 248 -2.53 17.63 17.97
CA MET A 248 -3.45 18.05 19.06
C MET A 248 -4.28 19.27 18.69
N ALA A 249 -3.76 20.06 17.75
CA ALA A 249 -4.43 21.24 17.22
C ALA A 249 -3.89 21.50 15.80
N PRO A 250 -4.52 22.42 15.03
CA PRO A 250 -4.01 22.80 13.72
C PRO A 250 -2.55 23.25 13.78
N MET A 251 -1.69 22.59 13.01
CA MET A 251 -0.23 22.80 12.95
C MET A 251 0.52 22.51 14.26
N GLU A 252 -0.11 21.82 15.22
CA GLU A 252 0.51 21.42 16.49
C GLU A 252 0.66 19.90 16.53
N GLU A 253 1.79 19.42 16.02
CA GLU A 253 2.15 18.00 16.11
C GLU A 253 2.47 17.62 17.56
N ALA A 254 1.82 16.57 18.04
CA ALA A 254 2.12 15.95 19.32
C ALA A 254 3.37 15.08 19.18
N TRP A 255 3.30 14.07 18.31
CA TRP A 255 4.34 13.08 18.10
C TRP A 255 4.23 12.49 16.69
N ALA A 256 5.32 11.89 16.22
CA ALA A 256 5.40 11.10 15.01
C ALA A 256 6.10 9.77 15.32
N VAL A 257 5.58 8.68 14.79
CA VAL A 257 6.18 7.34 14.89
C VAL A 257 6.50 6.84 13.48
N GLU A 258 7.72 6.36 13.28
CA GLU A 258 8.14 5.75 12.02
C GLU A 258 7.74 4.27 11.96
N HIS A 259 6.94 3.92 10.96
CA HIS A 259 6.63 2.56 10.56
C HIS A 259 7.72 2.07 9.60
N PRO A 260 8.20 0.82 9.71
CA PRO A 260 9.30 0.28 8.87
C PRO A 260 8.96 0.16 7.37
N GLY A 261 7.68 0.33 7.02
CA GLY A 261 7.11 0.19 5.68
C GLY A 261 6.22 1.38 5.37
N LEU A 262 6.03 1.67 4.08
CA LEU A 262 5.18 2.77 3.63
C LEU A 262 3.77 2.51 4.13
N ILE A 263 3.23 3.42 4.92
CA ILE A 263 1.90 3.29 5.49
C ILE A 263 0.89 3.22 4.34
N ASP A 264 0.10 2.16 4.33
CA ASP A 264 -0.99 1.96 3.38
C ASP A 264 -2.34 2.30 4.02
N ARG A 265 -2.58 1.84 5.26
CA ARG A 265 -3.83 2.11 5.98
C ARG A 265 -3.60 2.38 7.47
N THR A 266 -4.45 3.23 8.05
CA THR A 266 -4.50 3.51 9.49
C THR A 266 -5.92 3.27 9.99
N VAL A 267 -6.14 2.17 10.69
CA VAL A 267 -7.46 1.83 11.24
C VAL A 267 -7.48 2.11 12.72
N SER A 268 -8.50 2.83 13.19
CA SER A 268 -8.73 3.03 14.62
C SER A 268 -9.91 2.19 15.12
N ASP A 269 -9.89 1.82 16.41
CA ASP A 269 -11.07 1.26 17.05
C ASP A 269 -12.19 2.31 17.24
N ILE A 270 -13.34 1.87 17.78
CA ILE A 270 -14.46 2.77 18.12
C ILE A 270 -14.00 3.67 19.27
N GLY A 271 -13.55 4.87 18.91
CA GLY A 271 -13.06 5.88 19.86
C GLY A 271 -11.57 6.19 19.78
N GLY A 272 -10.82 5.65 18.81
CA GLY A 272 -9.44 6.06 18.54
C GLY A 272 -8.36 5.41 19.41
N ARG A 273 -8.74 4.58 20.38
CA ARG A 273 -7.88 4.08 21.48
C ARG A 273 -6.87 3.02 21.08
N LEU A 274 -7.02 2.44 19.91
CA LEU A 274 -6.04 1.51 19.34
C LEU A 274 -5.92 1.82 17.85
N ILE A 275 -4.68 1.99 17.38
CA ILE A 275 -4.39 2.28 15.98
C ILE A 275 -3.65 1.09 15.40
N ALA A 276 -4.21 0.49 14.36
CA ALA A 276 -3.54 -0.49 13.54
C ALA A 276 -2.97 0.20 12.30
N ILE A 277 -1.67 0.05 12.08
CA ILE A 277 -0.99 0.51 10.87
C ILE A 277 -0.62 -0.72 10.04
N SER A 278 -0.98 -0.72 8.77
CA SER A 278 -0.37 -1.60 7.78
C SER A 278 0.57 -0.78 6.91
N GLY A 279 1.75 -1.32 6.59
CA GLY A 279 2.64 -0.70 5.62
C GLY A 279 3.55 -1.70 4.94
N ASP A 280 3.92 -1.39 3.69
CA ASP A 280 4.75 -2.23 2.85
C ASP A 280 6.13 -1.58 2.66
N ASN A 281 7.19 -2.27 3.07
CA ASN A 281 8.56 -1.77 2.88
C ASN A 281 9.08 -1.95 1.44
N ARG A 282 8.24 -2.49 0.53
CA ARG A 282 8.48 -2.65 -0.92
C ARG A 282 9.79 -3.36 -1.27
N ASN A 283 10.34 -4.11 -0.32
CA ASN A 283 11.59 -4.82 -0.50
C ASN A 283 11.30 -6.32 -0.52
N ASP A 284 11.41 -6.95 -1.69
CA ASP A 284 11.13 -8.37 -1.89
C ASP A 284 11.95 -9.32 -1.01
N TYR A 285 13.08 -8.86 -0.45
CA TYR A 285 13.93 -9.65 0.44
C TYR A 285 13.60 -9.49 1.92
N THR A 286 12.95 -8.40 2.31
CA THR A 286 12.66 -8.08 3.71
C THR A 286 11.19 -7.74 3.91
N ARG A 287 10.27 -8.13 3.01
CA ARG A 287 8.84 -7.79 3.10
C ARG A 287 8.31 -7.98 4.51
N ILE A 288 7.98 -6.87 5.15
CA ILE A 288 7.42 -6.88 6.50
C ILE A 288 5.90 -6.90 6.34
N ASN A 289 5.33 -8.11 6.31
CA ASN A 289 3.87 -8.30 6.37
C ASN A 289 3.43 -8.23 7.85
N ARG A 290 3.52 -7.04 8.47
CA ARG A 290 3.12 -6.82 9.87
C ARG A 290 2.11 -5.70 9.99
N ILE A 291 1.23 -5.85 10.97
CA ILE A 291 0.29 -4.82 11.40
C ILE A 291 0.76 -4.39 12.79
N ASP A 292 1.23 -3.16 12.91
CA ASP A 292 1.70 -2.61 14.17
C ASP A 292 0.50 -1.99 14.92
N LEU A 293 0.36 -2.32 16.21
CA LEU A 293 -0.69 -1.80 17.08
C LEU A 293 -0.11 -0.75 18.02
N TYR A 294 -0.63 0.47 17.94
CA TYR A 294 -0.20 1.60 18.76
C TYR A 294 -1.31 2.00 19.74
N ASP A 295 -0.94 2.23 20.99
CA ASP A 295 -1.72 3.00 21.95
C ASP A 295 -1.31 4.48 21.79
N PRO A 296 -2.15 5.34 21.20
CA PRO A 296 -1.78 6.74 20.94
C PRO A 296 -1.52 7.56 22.20
N ASP A 297 -2.02 7.09 23.35
CA ASP A 297 -1.92 7.77 24.65
C ASP A 297 -0.77 7.21 25.52
N ALA A 298 0.06 6.32 24.99
CA ALA A 298 1.20 5.76 25.70
C ALA A 298 2.21 6.82 26.17
N GLU A 299 2.83 6.61 27.34
CA GLU A 299 3.90 7.46 27.85
C GLU A 299 5.13 7.39 26.94
N ARG A 300 5.67 8.54 26.55
CA ARG A 300 6.85 8.63 25.68
C ARG A 300 8.10 8.12 26.39
N ILE A 301 8.87 7.32 25.67
CA ILE A 301 10.23 6.94 26.05
C ILE A 301 11.16 7.58 25.02
N GLU A 302 11.94 8.58 25.44
CA GLU A 302 13.05 9.08 24.63
C GLU A 302 14.17 8.04 24.67
N VAL A 303 14.55 7.53 23.50
CA VAL A 303 15.68 6.62 23.35
C VAL A 303 16.86 7.47 22.91
N ASP A 304 17.97 7.40 23.65
CA ASP A 304 19.22 8.06 23.27
C ASP A 304 19.83 7.31 22.08
N ASP A 305 20.25 8.01 21.02
CA ASP A 305 20.80 7.41 19.80
C ASP A 305 21.94 6.42 20.06
N SER A 306 22.66 6.61 21.17
CA SER A 306 23.74 5.72 21.60
C SER A 306 23.28 4.36 22.16
N ASP A 307 22.02 4.23 22.57
CA ASP A 307 21.42 2.99 23.05
C ASP A 307 20.74 2.19 21.90
N ILE A 308 20.55 2.81 20.72
CA ILE A 308 19.89 2.19 19.55
C ILE A 308 20.75 1.09 18.93
N ASP A 309 22.06 1.34 18.73
CA ASP A 309 23.00 0.37 18.13
C ASP A 309 23.08 -0.94 18.95
N GLY A 310 23.10 -0.83 20.28
CA GLY A 310 23.18 -2.00 21.16
C GLY A 310 21.87 -2.80 21.25
N MET A 311 20.74 -2.18 20.92
CA MET A 311 19.41 -2.79 20.97
C MET A 311 19.01 -3.40 19.62
N LEU A 312 19.43 -2.81 18.49
CA LEU A 312 19.29 -3.38 17.15
C LEU A 312 20.11 -4.68 16.96
N ASP A 313 21.24 -4.79 17.67
CA ASP A 313 22.08 -6.00 17.68
C ASP A 313 21.41 -7.19 18.41
N GLU A 314 20.52 -6.93 19.38
CA GLU A 314 19.82 -7.97 20.15
C GLU A 314 18.47 -8.37 19.52
N ASP A 315 17.75 -7.41 18.93
CA ASP A 315 16.51 -7.65 18.20
C ASP A 315 16.36 -6.60 17.07
N PRO A 316 16.64 -6.98 15.81
CA PRO A 316 16.59 -6.05 14.68
C PRO A 316 15.17 -5.55 14.35
N ASP A 317 14.12 -6.17 14.93
CA ASP A 317 12.72 -5.75 14.78
C ASP A 317 12.24 -4.86 15.96
N LEU A 318 13.09 -4.60 16.96
CA LEU A 318 12.71 -3.93 18.22
C LEU A 318 12.23 -2.48 18.04
N PHE A 319 12.65 -1.82 16.97
CA PHE A 319 12.37 -0.41 16.67
C PHE A 319 11.46 -0.21 15.46
N GLY A 320 10.54 -1.14 15.22
CA GLY A 320 9.29 -0.79 14.52
C GLY A 320 8.52 0.25 15.32
N GLY A 321 8.88 1.52 15.18
CA GLY A 321 8.29 2.61 15.96
C GLY A 321 9.29 3.51 16.71
N ALA A 322 10.58 3.55 16.32
CA ALA A 322 11.48 4.56 16.87
C ALA A 322 10.94 5.98 16.59
N LEU A 323 10.81 6.77 17.65
CA LEU A 323 10.64 8.21 17.56
C LEU A 323 11.97 8.77 17.08
N SER A 324 12.08 9.11 15.79
CA SER A 324 13.19 9.92 15.29
C SER A 324 13.29 11.17 16.17
N GLY A 325 14.39 11.30 16.90
CA GLY A 325 14.67 12.47 17.71
C GLY A 325 14.60 13.72 16.84
N THR A 326 14.11 14.81 17.42
CA THR A 326 13.92 16.11 16.73
C THR A 326 15.18 16.62 16.00
N GLY A 327 16.38 16.08 16.30
CA GLY A 327 17.63 16.43 15.64
C GLY A 327 17.90 15.79 14.27
N SER A 328 17.31 14.63 13.94
CA SER A 328 17.43 14.05 12.60
C SER A 328 16.53 14.78 11.59
N MET A 329 15.40 15.29 12.09
CA MET A 329 14.42 16.05 11.30
C MET A 329 14.87 17.49 11.04
N ASP A 330 15.62 18.12 11.95
CA ASP A 330 16.24 19.44 11.68
C ASP A 330 17.20 19.39 10.49
N ILE A 331 17.85 18.25 10.21
CA ILE A 331 18.79 18.10 9.08
C ILE A 331 18.04 17.86 7.76
N ALA A 332 16.97 17.06 7.78
CA ALA A 332 16.13 16.83 6.60
C ALA A 332 15.32 18.09 6.21
N ASP A 333 14.71 18.79 7.17
CA ASP A 333 14.03 20.08 6.95
C ASP A 333 15.04 21.18 6.57
N ALA A 334 16.25 21.20 7.15
CA ALA A 334 17.30 22.15 6.76
C ALA A 334 17.80 21.91 5.33
N LEU A 335 17.98 20.65 4.92
CA LEU A 335 18.37 20.28 3.56
C LEU A 335 17.27 20.58 2.53
N GLU A 336 15.99 20.47 2.89
CA GLU A 336 14.87 20.79 2.01
C GLU A 336 14.56 22.30 1.92
N SER A 337 15.11 23.10 2.85
CA SER A 337 14.97 24.57 2.85
C SER A 337 16.08 25.33 2.08
N THR A 338 17.05 24.65 1.45
CA THR A 338 18.20 25.28 0.78
C THR A 338 17.87 25.91 -0.59
N SER A 339 16.90 26.83 -0.62
CA SER A 339 16.87 27.88 -1.64
C SER A 339 17.35 29.24 -1.12
N VAL A 340 17.61 29.39 0.19
CA VAL A 340 18.15 30.64 0.77
C VAL A 340 18.99 30.40 2.05
N ALA A 341 20.14 29.73 1.97
CA ALA A 341 21.09 29.68 3.09
C ALA A 341 22.25 30.67 2.89
N SER A 342 22.51 31.51 3.89
CA SER A 342 23.58 32.51 3.88
C SER A 342 24.89 31.95 4.44
N SER A 343 26.02 32.56 4.07
CA SER A 343 27.40 32.07 4.30
C SER A 343 27.87 31.91 5.76
N GLU A 344 26.99 32.00 6.75
CA GLU A 344 27.33 31.84 8.18
C GLU A 344 27.03 30.40 8.71
N GLU A 345 26.33 29.55 7.95
CA GLU A 345 26.03 28.15 8.33
C GLU A 345 27.11 27.13 7.90
N PHE A 346 28.21 27.58 7.30
CA PHE A 346 29.29 26.69 6.81
C PHE A 346 30.32 26.30 7.88
N GLU A 347 30.36 26.98 9.04
CA GLU A 347 31.34 26.68 10.10
C GLU A 347 30.98 25.43 10.93
N GLU A 348 29.74 24.94 10.89
CA GLU A 348 29.31 23.75 11.67
C GLU A 348 29.53 22.41 10.93
N ILE A 349 29.82 22.43 9.63
CA ILE A 349 30.10 21.20 8.84
C ILE A 349 31.56 20.75 8.99
N GLU A 350 32.47 21.64 9.43
CA GLU A 350 33.90 21.35 9.55
C GLU A 350 34.25 20.38 10.71
N ASP A 351 33.38 20.25 11.71
CA ASP A 351 33.61 19.38 12.88
C ASP A 351 33.11 17.93 12.69
N ILE A 352 32.41 17.63 11.59
CA ILE A 352 31.82 16.31 11.32
C ILE A 352 32.70 15.44 10.41
N LEU A 353 33.59 16.04 9.62
CA LEU A 353 34.44 15.30 8.68
C LEU A 353 35.77 14.91 9.31
N THR A 354 36.13 13.62 9.20
CA THR A 354 37.45 13.17 9.63
C THR A 354 38.54 13.70 8.68
N HIS A 355 39.77 13.87 9.17
CA HIS A 355 40.91 14.35 8.36
C HIS A 355 41.17 13.48 7.11
N GLU A 356 40.76 12.21 7.13
CA GLU A 356 40.88 11.28 5.99
C GLU A 356 39.84 11.59 4.89
N GLU A 357 38.60 11.92 5.26
CA GLU A 357 37.52 12.30 4.33
C GLU A 357 37.76 13.69 3.70
N MET A 358 38.41 14.58 4.45
CA MET A 358 38.81 15.90 3.99
C MET A 358 39.91 15.86 2.91
N GLU A 359 40.80 14.84 2.94
CA GLU A 359 41.84 14.64 1.92
C GLU A 359 41.28 14.08 0.59
N GLU A 360 40.21 13.27 0.65
CA GLU A 360 39.49 12.80 -0.54
C GLU A 360 38.72 13.94 -1.23
N TYR A 361 38.08 14.82 -0.46
CA TYR A 361 37.35 15.99 -1.00
C TYR A 361 38.30 17.01 -1.65
N ALA A 362 39.51 17.20 -1.12
CA ALA A 362 40.51 18.11 -1.70
C ALA A 362 41.04 17.67 -3.07
N HIS A 363 40.86 16.39 -3.44
CA HIS A 363 41.29 15.85 -4.74
C HIS A 363 40.19 15.88 -5.82
N SER A 364 38.92 16.17 -5.47
CA SER A 364 37.82 16.27 -6.43
C SER A 364 37.41 17.69 -6.81
N ALA A 365 37.92 18.72 -6.11
CA ALA A 365 37.57 20.10 -6.41
C ALA A 365 38.29 20.61 -7.68
N THR A 366 37.56 20.64 -8.79
CA THR A 366 37.88 21.53 -9.92
C THR A 366 37.89 22.97 -9.40
N THR A 367 39.04 23.62 -9.44
CA THR A 367 39.19 24.99 -8.93
C THR A 367 38.35 25.99 -9.74
N ASP A 368 37.77 26.98 -9.08
CA ASP A 368 36.89 28.06 -9.62
C ASP A 368 37.39 28.72 -10.92
N VAL A 369 38.69 28.70 -11.18
CA VAL A 369 39.29 29.21 -12.43
C VAL A 369 38.81 28.45 -13.67
N GLN A 370 38.40 27.18 -13.52
CA GLN A 370 37.89 26.35 -14.63
C GLN A 370 36.40 26.58 -14.94
N LEU A 371 35.62 27.13 -13.99
CA LEU A 371 34.20 27.47 -14.21
C LEU A 371 34.05 28.79 -14.97
N GLU A 372 34.92 29.77 -14.75
CA GLU A 372 34.90 31.03 -15.52
C GLU A 372 35.25 30.81 -17.00
N ASP A 373 36.16 29.89 -17.32
CA ASP A 373 36.49 29.54 -18.72
C ASP A 373 35.29 28.86 -19.41
N LEU A 374 34.57 27.97 -18.73
CA LEU A 374 33.38 27.27 -19.27
C LEU A 374 32.15 28.17 -19.45
N LEU A 375 31.97 29.17 -18.58
CA LEU A 375 30.90 30.17 -18.72
C LEU A 375 31.19 31.18 -19.83
N SER A 376 32.47 31.47 -20.11
CA SER A 376 32.85 32.34 -21.23
C SER A 376 32.57 31.73 -22.60
N ASP A 377 32.71 30.41 -22.73
CA ASP A 377 32.40 29.68 -23.98
C ASP A 377 30.89 29.63 -24.28
N LEU A 378 30.03 29.74 -23.26
CA LEU A 378 28.56 29.75 -23.38
C LEU A 378 27.99 31.14 -23.73
N GLU A 379 28.70 32.22 -23.40
CA GLU A 379 28.23 33.59 -23.65
C GLU A 379 28.60 34.09 -25.06
N ASP A 380 29.62 33.51 -25.69
CA ASP A 380 30.05 33.81 -27.06
C ASP A 380 29.15 33.18 -28.16
N GLU A 381 28.22 32.29 -27.80
CA GLU A 381 27.26 31.68 -28.75
C GLU A 381 25.88 32.38 -28.76
N VAL A 382 25.66 33.39 -27.92
CA VAL A 382 24.42 34.19 -27.89
C VAL A 382 24.64 35.55 -28.54
N GLY A 383 25.00 35.54 -29.83
CA GLY A 383 25.25 36.75 -30.59
C GLY A 383 24.95 36.63 -32.07
N VAL A 384 23.86 37.31 -32.48
CA VAL A 384 23.59 37.89 -33.83
C VAL A 384 22.61 37.14 -34.76
N GLU A 385 21.39 37.71 -34.75
CA GLU A 385 20.50 38.10 -35.87
C GLU A 385 19.49 37.15 -36.53
N LYS A 386 18.28 37.72 -36.64
CA LYS A 386 17.05 37.27 -37.31
C LYS A 386 17.25 37.05 -38.82
N GLU A 387 16.63 36.00 -39.37
CA GLU A 387 15.81 36.09 -40.59
C GLU A 387 14.98 34.80 -40.83
N GLU A 388 13.98 34.95 -41.69
CA GLU A 388 12.76 34.14 -41.85
C GLU A 388 12.88 32.83 -42.68
N VAL A 389 12.03 31.85 -42.34
CA VAL A 389 11.40 30.79 -43.18
C VAL A 389 12.29 29.60 -43.63
N ASN A 390 12.01 28.38 -43.14
CA ASN A 390 11.16 27.37 -43.81
C ASN A 390 11.13 26.02 -43.06
N GLU A 391 10.03 25.30 -43.22
CA GLU A 391 9.67 23.98 -42.69
C GLU A 391 10.76 22.90 -42.72
N GLY A 392 10.77 22.07 -41.68
CA GLY A 392 11.42 20.76 -41.67
C GLY A 392 11.80 20.36 -40.25
N SER A 393 11.25 19.24 -39.79
CA SER A 393 11.69 18.38 -38.68
C SER A 393 13.08 18.71 -38.12
N ASP A 394 13.21 18.82 -36.79
CA ASP A 394 14.32 18.29 -35.97
C ASP A 394 14.26 18.86 -34.52
N GLU A 395 13.08 18.87 -33.89
CA GLU A 395 12.95 19.12 -32.43
C GLU A 395 12.73 17.82 -31.64
N ASN A 396 12.72 16.66 -32.31
CA ASN A 396 12.54 15.35 -31.66
C ASN A 396 13.85 14.60 -31.38
N GLU A 397 15.02 15.01 -31.89
CA GLU A 397 16.26 14.24 -31.71
C GLU A 397 17.00 14.51 -30.39
N LEU A 398 16.56 15.48 -29.58
CA LEU A 398 17.17 15.75 -28.25
C LEU A 398 16.29 15.30 -27.07
N LEU A 399 15.09 14.79 -27.33
CA LEU A 399 14.22 14.14 -26.34
C LEU A 399 14.25 12.59 -26.46
N GLU A 400 14.78 12.03 -27.55
CA GLU A 400 14.86 10.57 -27.77
C GLU A 400 15.96 9.86 -26.97
N ASN A 401 16.83 10.57 -26.23
CA ASN A 401 17.95 9.95 -25.49
C ASN A 401 17.84 10.05 -23.95
N ILE A 402 16.72 10.55 -23.39
CA ILE A 402 16.51 10.63 -21.93
C ILE A 402 15.27 9.86 -21.46
N ILE A 403 14.48 9.30 -22.36
CA ILE A 403 13.38 8.40 -22.02
C ILE A 403 13.60 7.12 -22.82
N ASP A 404 14.16 6.08 -22.20
CA ASP A 404 13.99 4.72 -22.70
C ASP A 404 12.49 4.37 -22.56
N GLU A 405 11.68 4.81 -23.54
CA GLU A 405 10.25 4.47 -23.65
C GLU A 405 10.01 2.95 -23.76
N ASP A 406 11.05 2.15 -23.99
CA ASP A 406 11.01 0.69 -24.07
C ASP A 406 10.95 -0.01 -22.70
N VAL A 407 11.22 0.66 -21.57
CA VAL A 407 11.12 0.05 -20.23
C VAL A 407 9.70 0.12 -19.66
N PHE A 408 8.92 1.14 -20.03
CA PHE A 408 7.55 1.32 -19.53
C PHE A 408 6.49 0.52 -20.30
N SER A 409 6.83 -0.12 -21.41
CA SER A 409 5.92 -1.03 -22.14
C SER A 409 6.27 -2.52 -22.01
N ALA A 410 7.34 -2.88 -21.29
CA ALA A 410 7.80 -4.26 -21.23
C ALA A 410 6.83 -5.12 -20.41
N GLN A 411 6.25 -6.14 -21.04
CA GLN A 411 5.39 -7.10 -20.34
C GLN A 411 6.23 -8.14 -19.58
N PRO A 412 5.82 -8.56 -18.36
CA PRO A 412 6.50 -9.64 -17.65
C PRO A 412 6.34 -10.97 -18.42
N PRO A 413 7.33 -11.88 -18.35
CA PRO A 413 7.23 -13.18 -19.00
C PRO A 413 6.19 -14.07 -18.31
N ILE A 414 5.60 -14.99 -19.06
CA ILE A 414 4.77 -16.06 -18.49
C ILE A 414 5.71 -17.21 -18.14
N VAL A 415 5.89 -17.46 -16.84
CA VAL A 415 6.76 -18.52 -16.33
C VAL A 415 5.94 -19.77 -16.06
N ASP A 416 6.43 -20.90 -16.55
CA ASP A 416 5.86 -22.24 -16.36
C ASP A 416 6.97 -23.14 -15.84
N SER A 417 6.91 -23.44 -14.55
CA SER A 417 7.84 -24.31 -13.81
C SER A 417 7.52 -25.81 -13.98
N GLY A 418 6.42 -26.13 -14.68
CA GLY A 418 5.90 -27.46 -14.93
C GLY A 418 4.80 -27.89 -13.95
N GLU A 419 3.98 -28.86 -14.35
CA GLU A 419 2.91 -29.41 -13.50
C GLU A 419 3.45 -30.11 -12.25
N ASP A 420 2.68 -30.04 -11.16
CA ASP A 420 2.92 -30.79 -9.92
C ASP A 420 2.98 -32.30 -10.17
N ARG A 421 3.88 -32.99 -9.47
CA ARG A 421 4.12 -34.42 -9.70
C ARG A 421 4.18 -35.22 -8.42
N GLU A 422 3.53 -36.36 -8.48
CA GLU A 422 3.69 -37.43 -7.50
C GLU A 422 4.61 -38.51 -8.09
N VAL A 423 5.67 -38.88 -7.36
CA VAL A 423 6.70 -39.80 -7.87
C VAL A 423 7.08 -40.83 -6.82
N GLU A 424 7.21 -42.09 -7.24
CA GLU A 424 7.69 -43.18 -6.39
C GLU A 424 9.24 -43.17 -6.28
N PRO A 425 9.81 -43.40 -5.08
CA PRO A 425 11.25 -43.44 -4.88
C PRO A 425 11.87 -44.71 -5.48
N THR A 426 13.17 -44.64 -5.80
CA THR A 426 13.95 -45.83 -6.21
C THR A 426 14.32 -46.66 -4.96
N ASP A 427 14.81 -47.90 -5.14
CA ASP A 427 15.24 -48.83 -4.08
C ASP A 427 16.22 -48.23 -3.02
N ASP A 428 16.81 -47.05 -3.28
CA ASP A 428 17.70 -46.32 -2.37
C ASP A 428 17.01 -45.21 -1.56
N GLY A 429 15.68 -45.07 -1.64
CA GLY A 429 14.89 -44.06 -0.93
C GLY A 429 15.02 -42.65 -1.52
N THR A 430 15.58 -42.51 -2.72
CA THR A 430 15.68 -41.23 -3.43
C THR A 430 15.09 -41.31 -4.85
N VAL A 431 14.71 -40.15 -5.38
CA VAL A 431 14.25 -40.02 -6.77
C VAL A 431 14.95 -38.84 -7.43
N THR A 432 15.33 -39.01 -8.70
CA THR A 432 15.87 -37.90 -9.50
C THR A 432 14.76 -37.35 -10.39
N VAL A 433 14.33 -36.12 -10.13
CA VAL A 433 13.30 -35.43 -10.91
C VAL A 433 13.94 -34.35 -11.77
N THR A 434 13.41 -34.16 -12.98
CA THR A 434 13.82 -33.05 -13.86
C THR A 434 12.79 -31.94 -13.72
N LEU A 435 13.22 -30.78 -13.23
CA LEU A 435 12.46 -29.54 -13.26
C LEU A 435 12.67 -28.90 -14.63
N ASP A 436 11.59 -28.47 -15.28
CA ASP A 436 11.63 -28.08 -16.69
C ASP A 436 10.79 -26.82 -16.92
N GLY A 437 11.48 -25.69 -17.00
CA GLY A 437 10.94 -24.36 -17.21
C GLY A 437 10.81 -23.97 -18.69
N ARG A 438 11.17 -24.85 -19.63
CA ARG A 438 11.30 -24.52 -21.06
C ARG A 438 9.98 -24.11 -21.75
N SER A 439 8.84 -24.35 -21.10
CA SER A 439 7.53 -23.90 -21.57
C SER A 439 7.28 -22.40 -21.33
N SER A 440 8.11 -21.74 -20.50
CA SER A 440 8.01 -20.31 -20.21
C SER A 440 8.23 -19.46 -21.48
N GLN A 441 7.43 -18.41 -21.64
CA GLN A 441 7.37 -17.60 -22.86
C GLN A 441 7.27 -16.12 -22.50
N SER A 442 7.94 -15.27 -23.29
CA SER A 442 7.72 -13.83 -23.27
C SER A 442 7.04 -13.40 -24.57
N VAL A 443 6.07 -12.49 -24.46
CA VAL A 443 5.38 -11.89 -25.61
C VAL A 443 6.18 -10.71 -26.18
N ASP A 444 7.00 -10.07 -25.33
CA ASP A 444 7.74 -8.84 -25.65
C ASP A 444 9.21 -8.93 -25.20
N GLY A 445 9.90 -10.00 -25.59
CA GLY A 445 11.32 -10.19 -25.27
C GLY A 445 11.76 -11.64 -25.34
N SER A 446 13.01 -11.91 -24.97
CA SER A 446 13.54 -13.26 -24.78
C SER A 446 13.96 -13.46 -23.33
N ILE A 447 13.66 -14.64 -22.77
CA ILE A 447 14.12 -14.99 -21.42
C ILE A 447 15.63 -15.22 -21.47
N VAL A 448 16.38 -14.40 -20.75
CA VAL A 448 17.85 -14.43 -20.70
C VAL A 448 18.39 -15.02 -19.41
N ARG A 449 17.60 -14.99 -18.33
CA ARG A 449 18.00 -15.52 -17.02
C ARG A 449 16.95 -16.47 -16.47
N TRP A 450 17.44 -17.53 -15.84
CA TRP A 450 16.64 -18.52 -15.13
C TRP A 450 17.25 -18.70 -13.76
N GLU A 451 16.42 -18.85 -12.74
CA GLU A 451 16.88 -19.18 -11.40
C GLU A 451 15.86 -20.12 -10.74
N TRP A 452 16.34 -21.28 -10.30
CA TRP A 452 15.56 -22.24 -9.53
C TRP A 452 15.94 -22.11 -8.05
N ARG A 453 14.95 -22.08 -7.17
CA ARG A 453 15.13 -22.07 -5.72
C ARG A 453 14.38 -23.23 -5.06
N ASP A 454 14.91 -23.72 -3.94
CA ASP A 454 14.22 -24.70 -3.07
C ASP A 454 13.26 -24.03 -2.09
N GLU A 455 12.56 -24.82 -1.27
CA GLU A 455 11.60 -24.35 -0.26
C GLU A 455 12.19 -23.39 0.80
N GLU A 456 13.51 -23.43 1.00
CA GLU A 456 14.24 -22.54 1.91
C GLU A 456 14.75 -21.27 1.19
N GLY A 457 14.39 -21.09 -0.09
CA GLY A 457 14.79 -19.95 -0.91
C GLY A 457 16.23 -20.03 -1.45
N ARG A 458 16.92 -21.18 -1.34
CA ARG A 458 18.31 -21.33 -1.78
C ARG A 458 18.39 -21.59 -3.28
N PRO A 459 19.29 -20.92 -4.03
CA PRO A 459 19.43 -21.15 -5.46
C PRO A 459 20.03 -22.54 -5.73
N ILE A 460 19.32 -23.35 -6.52
CA ILE A 460 19.67 -24.73 -6.87
C ILE A 460 20.05 -24.91 -8.35
N GLY A 461 19.84 -23.89 -9.18
CA GLY A 461 20.34 -23.87 -10.56
C GLY A 461 19.87 -22.67 -11.37
N ASP A 462 20.52 -22.43 -12.50
CA ASP A 462 20.39 -21.22 -13.32
C ASP A 462 20.06 -21.51 -14.80
N THR A 463 19.68 -22.76 -15.10
CA THR A 463 19.33 -23.21 -16.45
C THR A 463 17.84 -23.51 -16.57
N PRO A 464 17.25 -23.41 -17.77
CA PRO A 464 15.81 -23.64 -17.98
C PRO A 464 15.34 -25.06 -17.61
N ALA A 465 16.24 -26.05 -17.51
CA ALA A 465 15.90 -27.36 -16.97
C ALA A 465 17.03 -27.91 -16.11
N ILE A 466 16.71 -28.32 -14.87
CA ILE A 466 17.67 -28.85 -13.90
C ILE A 466 17.24 -30.23 -13.39
N LYS A 467 18.19 -31.01 -12.88
CA LYS A 467 17.93 -32.31 -12.27
C LYS A 467 18.21 -32.24 -10.78
N VAL A 468 17.20 -32.55 -9.97
CA VAL A 468 17.27 -32.54 -8.51
C VAL A 468 17.09 -33.96 -7.99
N ARG A 469 17.77 -34.28 -6.88
CA ARG A 469 17.65 -35.59 -6.22
C ARG A 469 16.96 -35.39 -4.87
N LEU A 470 15.77 -35.97 -4.74
CA LEU A 470 14.84 -35.76 -3.64
C LEU A 470 14.71 -37.02 -2.79
N LYS A 471 14.42 -36.84 -1.51
CA LYS A 471 14.03 -37.91 -0.58
C LYS A 471 12.51 -37.96 -0.48
N SER A 472 11.95 -39.00 0.13
CA SER A 472 10.51 -39.05 0.45
C SER A 472 10.07 -37.81 1.23
N GLY A 473 8.89 -37.26 0.89
CA GLY A 473 8.36 -36.01 1.42
C GLY A 473 7.87 -35.06 0.32
N HIS A 474 7.33 -33.92 0.74
CA HIS A 474 6.93 -32.82 -0.14
C HIS A 474 8.13 -31.89 -0.36
N HIS A 475 8.39 -31.54 -1.62
CA HIS A 475 9.44 -30.60 -1.99
C HIS A 475 8.83 -29.55 -2.93
N SER A 476 8.99 -28.27 -2.59
CA SER A 476 8.55 -27.14 -3.43
C SER A 476 9.75 -26.48 -4.10
N PHE A 477 9.60 -26.09 -5.36
CA PHE A 477 10.63 -25.40 -6.14
C PHE A 477 10.05 -24.20 -6.87
N THR A 478 10.70 -23.04 -6.76
CA THR A 478 10.30 -21.81 -7.46
C THR A 478 11.26 -21.55 -8.61
N LEU A 479 10.72 -21.29 -9.80
CA LEU A 479 11.43 -20.82 -10.98
C LEU A 479 11.19 -19.33 -11.15
N THR A 480 12.26 -18.54 -11.22
CA THR A 480 12.23 -17.12 -11.61
C THR A 480 12.87 -16.98 -12.98
N ALA A 481 12.22 -16.27 -13.90
CA ALA A 481 12.72 -16.00 -15.25
C ALA A 481 12.73 -14.51 -15.54
N GLU A 482 13.83 -14.00 -16.11
CA GLU A 482 14.05 -12.59 -16.43
C GLU A 482 14.25 -12.41 -17.94
N THR A 483 13.67 -11.36 -18.51
CA THR A 483 13.78 -11.03 -19.93
C THR A 483 14.95 -10.08 -20.21
N ASP A 484 15.36 -9.98 -21.48
CA ASP A 484 16.33 -9.00 -21.97
C ASP A 484 15.88 -7.54 -21.84
N ARG A 485 14.62 -7.31 -21.47
CA ARG A 485 14.03 -5.99 -21.17
C ARG A 485 14.00 -5.66 -19.68
N GLY A 486 14.54 -6.52 -18.81
CA GLY A 486 14.61 -6.29 -17.36
C GLY A 486 13.34 -6.62 -16.58
N THR A 487 12.34 -7.25 -17.21
CA THR A 487 11.13 -7.74 -16.52
C THR A 487 11.32 -9.17 -16.04
N ALA A 488 10.79 -9.49 -14.86
CA ALA A 488 10.87 -10.82 -14.26
C ALA A 488 9.49 -11.31 -13.79
N ALA A 489 9.32 -12.63 -13.78
CA ALA A 489 8.18 -13.30 -13.17
C ALA A 489 8.62 -14.65 -12.60
N SER A 490 7.76 -15.28 -11.82
CA SER A 490 8.07 -16.54 -11.13
C SER A 490 6.88 -17.48 -11.07
N ASP A 491 7.17 -18.77 -11.02
CA ASP A 491 6.18 -19.85 -10.88
C ASP A 491 6.72 -20.96 -9.97
N THR A 492 5.85 -21.74 -9.34
CA THR A 492 6.22 -22.77 -8.36
C THR A 492 5.67 -24.15 -8.73
N VAL A 493 6.51 -25.18 -8.59
CA VAL A 493 6.17 -26.58 -8.81
C VAL A 493 6.39 -27.41 -7.54
N THR A 494 5.41 -28.23 -7.20
CA THR A 494 5.46 -29.13 -6.06
C THR A 494 5.69 -30.57 -6.50
N ILE A 495 6.65 -31.24 -5.86
CA ILE A 495 6.93 -32.66 -6.05
C ILE A 495 6.65 -33.41 -4.76
N HIS A 496 5.68 -34.32 -4.82
CA HIS A 496 5.41 -35.27 -3.75
C HIS A 496 6.15 -36.59 -4.02
N VAL A 497 7.13 -36.93 -3.17
CA VAL A 497 7.83 -38.21 -3.25
C VAL A 497 7.23 -39.17 -2.23
N LEU A 498 6.51 -40.18 -2.72
CA LEU A 498 5.84 -41.17 -1.88
C LEU A 498 6.85 -41.87 -0.96
N GLY A 499 6.56 -41.95 0.34
CA GLY A 499 7.32 -42.73 1.32
C GLY A 499 6.55 -43.96 1.76
N GLU A 500 7.23 -45.04 2.13
CA GLU A 500 6.64 -45.98 3.08
C GLU A 500 6.60 -45.27 4.44
N ASP A 501 5.41 -44.87 4.86
CA ASP A 501 5.17 -44.43 6.23
C ASP A 501 5.59 -45.57 7.17
N ASN A 502 6.68 -45.39 7.92
CA ASN A 502 6.94 -46.21 9.10
C ASN A 502 5.93 -45.80 10.17
N ASP A 503 4.72 -46.35 10.08
CA ASP A 503 3.66 -46.35 11.09
C ASP A 503 4.06 -47.17 12.34
N ASP A 504 5.28 -47.01 12.86
CA ASP A 504 5.77 -47.74 14.03
C ASP A 504 5.87 -46.89 15.33
N ASP A 505 5.59 -45.57 15.27
CA ASP A 505 5.74 -44.69 16.45
C ASP A 505 4.42 -44.32 17.17
N VAL A 506 3.29 -44.99 16.90
CA VAL A 506 1.98 -44.67 17.52
C VAL A 506 1.39 -45.78 18.42
N LEU A 507 2.14 -46.81 18.81
CA LEU A 507 1.61 -47.94 19.59
C LEU A 507 2.30 -48.23 20.94
N ASP A 508 2.62 -47.23 21.76
CA ASP A 508 3.18 -47.52 23.11
C ASP A 508 2.62 -46.69 24.29
N LEU A 509 1.41 -46.11 24.18
CA LEU A 509 0.80 -45.36 25.31
C LEU A 509 -0.55 -45.89 25.82
N LEU A 510 -0.97 -47.11 25.47
CA LEU A 510 -2.17 -47.73 26.03
C LEU A 510 -1.95 -49.19 26.44
N ASP A 511 -1.10 -49.43 27.43
CA ASP A 511 -1.23 -50.61 28.31
C ASP A 511 -0.29 -50.51 29.52
N ASN A 512 -0.72 -49.79 30.55
CA ASN A 512 -0.29 -50.04 31.93
C ASN A 512 -1.23 -49.33 32.93
N ASN A 513 -2.46 -49.82 33.01
CA ASN A 513 -3.25 -49.70 34.25
C ASN A 513 -4.34 -50.78 34.33
N SER A 514 -3.92 -52.02 34.55
CA SER A 514 -4.74 -52.97 35.31
C SER A 514 -3.88 -54.07 35.94
N GLU A 515 -4.25 -54.38 37.18
CA GLU A 515 -3.82 -55.51 38.03
C GLU A 515 -2.58 -55.34 38.92
N GLY A 516 -2.84 -55.25 40.23
CA GLY A 516 -1.87 -55.53 41.29
C GLY A 516 -2.17 -54.91 42.64
#